data_AF-A0A1S7FWN8-F1
#
_entry.id   AF-A0A1S7FWN8-F1
#
_cell.length_a   1.000
_cell.length_b   1.000
_cell.length_c   1.000
_cell.angle_alpha   90.00
_cell.angle_beta   90.00
_cell.angle_gamma   90.00
#
_symmetry.space_group_name_H-M   'P 1'
#
loop_
_entity.id
_entity.type
_entity.pdbx_description
1 polymer ?
#
loop_
_entity_poly.entity_id
_entity_poly.type
_entity_poly.pdbx_seq_one_letter_code
_entity_poly.pdbx_strand_id
1 'polypeptide(L)' 'MNKPLSLQGLIYLVLAVVFVYFAVNQVNNNGWTILTYLMIAMSTVNFVTGIKFISIGLSKKK' A
#
# COMPACT_ATOMS: atom_id res chain seq x y z
N MET A 1 -24.17 2.02 -4.98
CA MET A 1 -22.98 2.92 -4.98
C MET A 1 -21.69 2.11 -4.75
N ASN A 2 -21.43 1.03 -5.53
CA ASN A 2 -20.50 -0.04 -5.09
C ASN A 2 -19.12 -0.05 -5.80
N LYS A 3 -18.90 0.84 -6.78
CA LYS A 3 -17.61 1.02 -7.45
C LYS A 3 -16.50 1.75 -6.63
N PRO A 4 -16.77 2.59 -5.60
CA PRO A 4 -15.71 3.42 -5.00
C PRO A 4 -14.77 2.63 -4.08
N LEU A 5 -15.21 1.54 -3.44
CA LEU A 5 -14.38 0.80 -2.47
C LEU A 5 -13.25 -0.01 -3.12
N SER A 6 -13.54 -0.70 -4.22
CA SER A 6 -12.50 -1.45 -4.93
C SER A 6 -11.48 -0.53 -5.59
N LEU A 7 -11.93 0.63 -6.10
CA LEU A 7 -11.04 1.67 -6.63
C LEU A 7 -10.16 2.28 -5.53
N GLN A 8 -10.72 2.57 -4.34
CA GLN A 8 -9.93 3.00 -3.19
C GLN A 8 -8.86 1.96 -2.82
N GLY A 9 -9.23 0.68 -2.75
CA GLY A 9 -8.25 -0.37 -2.46
C GLY A 9 -7.12 -0.45 -3.48
N LEU A 10 -7.39 -0.17 -4.75
CA LEU A 10 -6.38 -0.12 -5.80
C LEU A 10 -5.40 1.06 -5.60
N ILE A 11 -5.89 2.22 -5.16
CA ILE A 11 -5.04 3.37 -4.79
C ILE A 11 -4.08 3.00 -3.65
N TYR A 12 -4.57 2.32 -2.61
CA TYR A 12 -3.72 1.84 -1.52
C TYR A 12 -2.62 0.89 -2.00
N LEU A 13 -2.92 -0.01 -2.95
CA LEU A 13 -1.91 -0.90 -3.52
C LEU A 13 -0.87 -0.15 -4.35
N VAL A 14 -1.28 0.82 -5.16
CA VAL A 14 -0.35 1.67 -5.91
C VAL A 14 0.55 2.45 -4.96
N LEU A 15 -0.02 3.05 -3.91
CA LEU A 15 0.75 3.75 -2.87
C LEU A 15 1.74 2.81 -2.17
N ALA A 16 1.34 1.56 -1.87
CA ALA A 16 2.25 0.59 -1.26
C ALA A 16 3.49 0.34 -2.14
N VAL A 17 3.31 0.18 -3.46
CA VAL A 17 4.42 0.02 -4.42
C VAL A 17 5.33 1.25 -4.44
N VAL A 18 4.75 2.46 -4.44
CA VAL A 18 5.51 3.71 -4.38
C VAL A 18 6.34 3.81 -3.09
N PHE A 19 5.78 3.41 -1.95
CA PHE A 19 6.54 3.36 -0.69
C PHE A 19 7.67 2.33 -0.72
N VAL A 20 7.49 1.16 -1.37
CA VAL A 20 8.59 0.19 -1.56
C VAL A 20 9.70 0.81 -2.40
N TYR A 21 9.36 1.48 -3.51
CA TYR A 21 10.34 2.14 -4.36
C TYR A 21 11.17 3.17 -3.58
N PHE A 22 10.52 4.02 -2.77
CA PHE A 22 11.23 4.98 -1.93
C PHE A 22 12.06 4.31 -0.84
N ALA A 23 11.57 3.24 -0.22
CA ALA A 23 12.36 2.49 0.78
C ALA A 23 13.62 1.89 0.15
N VAL A 24 13.54 1.33 -1.05
CA VAL A 24 14.69 0.78 -1.78
C VAL A 24 15.70 1.88 -2.11
N ASN A 25 15.24 3.03 -2.63
CA ASN A 25 16.13 4.16 -2.88
C ASN A 25 16.77 4.69 -1.58
N GLN A 26 16.02 4.70 -0.48
CA GLN A 26 16.54 5.12 0.82
C GLN A 26 17.65 4.17 1.32
N VAL A 27 17.47 2.86 1.17
CA VAL A 27 18.52 1.87 1.50
C VAL A 27 19.75 2.07 0.63
N ASN A 28 19.58 2.28 -0.67
CA ASN A 28 20.70 2.43 -1.60
C ASN A 28 21.52 3.70 -1.33
N ASN A 29 20.87 4.80 -0.94
CA ASN A 29 21.52 6.11 -0.77
C ASN A 29 21.98 6.38 0.67
N ASN A 30 21.29 5.84 1.66
CA ASN A 30 21.48 6.18 3.08
C ASN A 30 21.55 4.96 4.00
N GLY A 31 21.40 3.75 3.47
CA GLY A 31 21.39 2.50 4.24
C GLY A 31 20.10 2.31 5.05
N TRP A 32 20.16 1.37 5.99
CA TRP A 32 19.04 0.99 6.85
C TRP A 32 18.83 1.99 7.98
N THR A 33 18.08 3.06 7.70
CA THR A 33 17.71 4.09 8.68
C THR A 33 16.33 3.85 9.28
N ILE A 34 16.01 4.54 10.39
CA ILE A 34 14.64 4.54 10.96
C ILE A 34 13.58 4.92 9.91
N LEU A 35 13.90 5.86 9.01
CA LEU A 35 12.99 6.28 7.93
C LEU A 35 12.72 5.13 6.95
N THR A 36 13.72 4.31 6.65
CA THR A 36 13.56 3.12 5.79
C THR A 36 12.55 2.15 6.41
N TYR A 37 12.71 1.84 7.70
CA TYR A 37 11.79 0.95 8.40
C TYR A 37 10.37 1.52 8.49
N LEU A 38 10.24 2.84 8.67
CA LEU A 38 8.94 3.52 8.61
C LEU A 38 8.29 3.40 7.23
N MET A 39 9.04 3.60 6.14
CA MET A 39 8.53 3.44 4.78
C MET A 39 8.05 2.00 4.51
N ILE A 40 8.80 0.99 4.98
CA ILE A 40 8.41 -0.43 4.87
C ILE A 40 7.14 -0.71 5.69
N ALA A 41 7.06 -0.21 6.92
CA ALA A 41 5.87 -0.37 7.76
C ALA A 41 4.63 0.28 7.11
N MET A 42 4.78 1.49 6.57
CA MET A 42 3.72 2.17 5.84
C MET A 42 3.30 1.41 4.59
N SER A 43 4.25 0.90 3.80
CA SER A 43 3.95 0.06 2.63
C SER A 43 3.12 -1.17 3.03
N THR A 44 3.50 -1.84 4.12
CA THR A 44 2.79 -3.02 4.63
C THR A 44 1.35 -2.70 5.02
N VAL A 45 1.12 -1.61 5.77
CA VAL A 45 -0.22 -1.17 6.16
C VAL A 45 -1.07 -0.85 4.94
N ASN A 46 -0.50 -0.14 3.95
CA ASN A 46 -1.19 0.18 2.70
C ASN A 46 -1.54 -1.08 1.91
N PHE A 47 -0.64 -2.06 1.84
CA PHE A 47 -0.88 -3.31 1.12
C PHE A 47 -2.04 -4.11 1.73
N VAL A 48 -2.03 -4.30 3.06
CA VAL A 48 -3.10 -5.00 3.78
C VAL A 48 -4.44 -4.25 3.63
N THR A 49 -4.43 -2.92 3.75
CA THR A 49 -5.62 -2.09 3.60
C THR A 49 -6.19 -2.19 2.18
N GLY A 50 -5.32 -2.13 1.17
CA GLY A 50 -5.70 -2.25 -0.24
C GLY A 50 -6.37 -3.58 -0.56
N ILE A 51 -5.78 -4.69 -0.11
CA ILE A 51 -6.37 -6.04 -0.25
C ILE A 51 -7.74 -6.11 0.43
N LYS A 52 -7.86 -5.60 1.66
CA LYS A 52 -9.11 -5.62 2.42
C LYS A 52 -10.23 -4.87 1.68
N PHE A 53 -9.94 -3.68 1.16
CA PHE A 53 -10.93 -2.87 0.43
C PHE A 53 -11.34 -3.48 -0.90
N ILE A 54 -10.40 -4.09 -1.64
CA ILE A 54 -10.74 -4.84 -2.86
C ILE A 54 -11.62 -6.04 -2.52
N SER A 55 -11.25 -6.82 -1.50
CA SER A 55 -12.02 -8.01 -1.08
C SER A 55 -13.45 -7.66 -0.68
N ILE A 56 -13.64 -6.60 0.12
CA ILE A 56 -14.97 -6.10 0.51
C ILE A 56 -15.74 -5.58 -0.72
N GLY A 57 -15.07 -4.81 -1.59
CA GLY A 57 -15.69 -4.24 -2.79
C GLY A 57 -16.18 -5.31 -3.77
N LEU A 58 -15.44 -6.43 -3.90
CA LEU A 58 -15.84 -7.57 -4.72
C LEU A 58 -16.95 -8.40 -4.05
N SER A 59 -16.88 -8.61 -2.73
CA SER A 59 -17.86 -9.40 -1.99
C SER A 59 -19.24 -8.74 -1.95
N LYS A 60 -19.31 -7.40 -1.84
CA LYS A 60 -20.57 -6.63 -1.90
C LYS A 60 -21.17 -6.48 -3.31
N LYS A 61 -20.54 -7.08 -4.32
CA LYS A 61 -21.05 -7.10 -5.70
C LYS A 61 -21.87 -8.37 -6.00
N LYS A 62 -21.76 -9.41 -5.15
CA LYS A 62 -22.74 -10.51 -5.10
C LYS A 62 -23.97 -10.07 -4.30
#